data_AF-A0A1F6WB48-F1
#
_entry.id   AF-A0A1F6WB48-F1
#
_cell.length_a   1.000
_cell.length_b   1.000
_cell.length_c   1.000
_cell.angle_alpha   90.00
_cell.angle_beta   90.00
_cell.angle_gamma   90.00
#
_symmetry.space_group_name_H-M   'P 1'
#
loop_
_entity.id
_entity.type
_entity.pdbx_description
1 polymer ?
#
loop_
_entity_poly.entity_id
_entity_poly.type
_entity_poly.pdbx_seq_one_letter_code
_entity_poly.pdbx_strand_id
1 'polypeptide(L)'
;MNFQELLEVSSLTALNFFYVNLKEEVLTERVVDAETIYVASVLASYAQTSRHSMTSLPPMANLSEFFDNFVLGQGGLRDPVLLENAGAQSLLLAGFFQDQMRYRHDVRWYGGLGGSFYRGASLYSKDKKRKTLFRRISRNFPVWTVTCRNLSRSLRENRFLLK
;
A
#
# COMPACT_ATOMS: atom_id res chain seq x y z
N MET A 1 3.01 -34.77 3.75
CA MET A 1 3.03 -33.40 3.22
C MET A 1 1.59 -32.90 3.24
N ASN A 2 1.25 -32.03 4.19
CA ASN A 2 -0.12 -31.63 4.46
C ASN A 2 -0.50 -30.43 3.57
N PHE A 3 -1.59 -30.54 2.80
CA PHE A 3 -2.03 -29.47 1.87
C PHE A 3 -2.33 -28.13 2.56
N GLN A 4 -2.56 -28.16 3.87
CA GLN A 4 -2.82 -26.98 4.69
C GLN A 4 -1.55 -26.13 4.91
N GLU A 5 -0.36 -26.75 5.02
CA GLU A 5 0.93 -26.05 5.10
C GLU A 5 1.30 -25.35 3.77
N LEU A 6 0.74 -25.82 2.64
CA LEU A 6 0.90 -25.19 1.32
C LEU A 6 0.05 -23.93 1.14
N LEU A 7 -0.97 -23.73 1.97
CA LEU A 7 -1.98 -22.67 1.80
C LEU A 7 -1.92 -21.60 2.89
N GLU A 8 -1.31 -21.87 4.04
CA GLU A 8 -1.16 -20.89 5.12
C GLU A 8 0.08 -20.02 4.92
N VAL A 9 -0.09 -18.92 4.18
CA VAL A 9 0.89 -17.84 4.22
C VAL A 9 0.72 -17.05 5.52
N SER A 10 1.63 -17.25 6.47
CA SER A 10 1.64 -16.46 7.71
C SER A 10 1.84 -14.96 7.42
N SER A 11 1.33 -14.08 8.28
CA SER A 11 1.55 -12.62 8.19
C SER A 11 3.04 -12.25 8.17
N LEU A 12 3.87 -13.00 8.89
CA LEU A 12 5.31 -12.81 8.89
C LEU A 12 5.95 -13.24 7.55
N THR A 13 5.51 -14.35 6.97
CA THR A 13 6.00 -14.84 5.68
C THR A 13 5.69 -13.84 4.56
N ALA A 14 4.45 -13.34 4.49
CA ALA A 14 4.06 -12.34 3.50
C ALA A 14 4.83 -11.03 3.69
N LEU A 15 4.99 -10.56 4.93
CA LEU A 15 5.77 -9.36 5.23
C LEU A 15 7.21 -9.49 4.75
N ASN A 16 7.88 -10.60 5.09
CA ASN A 16 9.27 -10.84 4.70
C ASN A 16 9.41 -10.93 3.18
N PHE A 17 8.48 -11.61 2.51
CA PHE A 17 8.45 -11.69 1.05
C PHE A 17 8.41 -10.28 0.42
N PHE A 18 7.44 -9.45 0.81
CA PHE A 18 7.34 -8.10 0.24
C PHE A 18 8.51 -7.21 0.64
N TYR A 19 9.03 -7.33 1.87
CA TYR A 19 10.18 -6.54 2.32
C TYR A 19 11.43 -6.80 1.48
N VAL A 20 11.79 -8.07 1.28
CA VAL A 20 12.97 -8.45 0.49
C VAL A 20 12.84 -7.95 -0.95
N ASN A 21 11.71 -8.25 -1.61
CA ASN A 21 11.51 -7.86 -3.00
C ASN A 21 11.39 -6.34 -3.17
N LEU A 22 10.84 -5.60 -2.20
CA LEU A 22 10.83 -4.14 -2.25
C LEU A 22 12.24 -3.57 -2.14
N LYS A 23 13.14 -4.15 -1.33
CA LYS A 23 14.53 -3.66 -1.23
C LYS A 23 15.28 -3.77 -2.56
N GLU A 24 15.01 -4.81 -3.34
CA GLU A 24 15.59 -4.99 -4.68
C GLU A 24 15.07 -3.95 -5.69
N GLU A 25 13.83 -3.50 -5.54
CA GLU A 25 13.17 -2.54 -6.44
C GLU A 25 13.34 -1.06 -6.03
N VAL A 26 13.88 -0.79 -4.84
CA VAL A 26 14.13 0.58 -4.37
C VAL A 26 15.33 1.17 -5.11
N LEU A 27 15.05 2.07 -6.04
CA LEU A 27 16.05 2.72 -6.90
C LEU A 27 16.84 3.84 -6.21
N THR A 28 16.65 4.07 -4.91
CA THR A 28 17.18 5.26 -4.22
C THR A 28 17.44 5.01 -2.74
N GLU A 29 18.65 5.32 -2.30
CA GLU A 29 19.10 5.24 -0.90
C GLU A 29 18.34 6.20 0.06
N ARG A 30 17.55 7.14 -0.48
CA ARG A 30 16.74 8.07 0.32
C ARG A 30 15.56 7.39 1.03
N VAL A 31 15.24 6.15 0.66
CA VAL A 31 14.17 5.37 1.27
C VAL A 31 14.74 4.58 2.45
N VAL A 32 14.20 4.83 3.64
CA VAL A 32 14.70 4.24 4.89
C VAL A 32 14.01 2.90 5.18
N ASP A 33 14.72 1.94 5.79
CA ASP A 33 14.19 0.62 6.18
C ASP A 33 12.80 0.65 6.84
N ALA A 34 12.52 1.64 7.69
CA ALA A 34 11.21 1.79 8.34
C ALA A 34 10.07 2.07 7.36
N GLU A 35 10.32 2.79 6.27
CA GLU A 35 9.34 3.00 5.20
C GLU A 35 9.13 1.71 4.41
N THR A 36 10.21 0.98 4.11
CA THR A 36 10.14 -0.30 3.38
C THR A 36 9.35 -1.34 4.16
N ILE A 37 9.62 -1.49 5.46
CA ILE A 37 8.87 -2.41 6.33
C ILE A 37 7.39 -2.02 6.35
N TYR A 38 7.09 -0.73 6.44
CA TYR A 38 5.72 -0.26 6.43
C TYR A 38 5.01 -0.57 5.10
N VAL A 39 5.61 -0.25 3.96
CA VAL A 39 5.01 -0.53 2.65
C VAL A 39 4.86 -2.03 2.42
N ALA A 40 5.85 -2.83 2.84
CA ALA A 40 5.75 -4.29 2.83
C ALA A 40 4.55 -4.78 3.66
N SER A 41 4.30 -4.18 4.83
CA SER A 41 3.16 -4.53 5.67
C SER A 41 1.81 -4.19 5.03
N VAL A 42 1.73 -3.10 4.25
CA VAL A 42 0.52 -2.76 3.48
C VAL A 42 0.25 -3.81 2.41
N LEU A 43 1.27 -4.22 1.65
CA LEU A 43 1.13 -5.25 0.61
C LEU A 43 0.82 -6.63 1.20
N ALA A 44 1.47 -6.99 2.30
CA ALA A 44 1.22 -8.24 3.03
C ALA A 44 -0.20 -8.29 3.59
N SER A 45 -0.66 -7.21 4.22
CA SER A 45 -2.01 -7.08 4.73
C SER A 45 -3.04 -7.22 3.61
N TYR A 46 -2.82 -6.55 2.47
CA TYR A 46 -3.68 -6.70 1.30
C TYR A 46 -3.76 -8.15 0.81
N ALA A 47 -2.62 -8.83 0.67
CA ALA A 47 -2.56 -10.21 0.18
C ALA A 47 -3.31 -11.21 1.08
N GLN A 48 -3.51 -10.86 2.36
CA GLN A 48 -4.20 -11.69 3.35
C GLN A 48 -5.63 -11.23 3.64
N THR A 49 -6.03 -10.05 3.18
CA THR A 49 -7.34 -9.49 3.48
C THR A 49 -8.32 -9.82 2.37
N SER A 50 -9.34 -10.61 2.69
CA SER A 50 -10.46 -10.86 1.77
C SER A 50 -11.22 -9.57 1.47
N ARG A 51 -11.65 -9.40 0.22
CA ARG A 51 -12.59 -8.34 -0.19
C ARG A 51 -13.93 -8.41 0.54
N HIS A 52 -14.27 -9.56 1.08
CA HIS A 52 -15.50 -9.79 1.84
C HIS A 52 -15.26 -9.78 3.36
N SER A 53 -14.12 -9.26 3.82
CA SER A 53 -13.86 -9.12 5.25
C SER A 53 -14.91 -8.21 5.90
N MET A 54 -15.55 -8.70 6.96
CA MET A 54 -16.46 -7.92 7.80
C MET A 54 -15.77 -7.36 9.06
N THR A 55 -14.51 -7.76 9.31
CA THR A 55 -13.75 -7.47 10.53
C THR A 55 -12.67 -6.41 10.33
N SER A 56 -12.34 -6.10 9.07
CA SER A 56 -11.34 -5.10 8.69
C SER A 56 -11.84 -4.32 7.47
N LEU A 57 -11.25 -3.16 7.21
CA LEU A 57 -11.57 -2.39 6.01
C LEU A 57 -11.20 -3.22 4.77
N PRO A 58 -12.17 -3.65 3.94
CA PRO A 58 -11.87 -4.45 2.77
C PRO A 58 -11.08 -3.62 1.75
N PRO A 59 -10.21 -4.24 0.95
CA PRO A 59 -9.52 -3.54 -0.11
C PRO A 59 -10.49 -3.11 -1.21
N MET A 60 -10.33 -1.86 -1.67
CA MET A 60 -11.14 -1.27 -2.73
C MET A 60 -10.87 -1.97 -4.08
N ALA A 61 -11.87 -2.05 -4.97
CA ALA A 61 -11.74 -2.68 -6.29
C ALA A 61 -10.96 -1.82 -7.28
N ASN A 62 -11.19 -0.51 -7.20
CA ASN A 62 -10.70 0.46 -8.18
C ASN A 62 -10.69 1.86 -7.58
N LEU A 63 -10.20 2.81 -8.37
CA LEU A 63 -10.04 4.20 -7.94
C LEU A 63 -11.37 4.98 -7.85
N SER A 64 -12.46 4.52 -8.48
CA SER A 64 -13.80 5.09 -8.27
C SER A 64 -14.34 4.74 -6.88
N GLU A 65 -14.30 3.46 -6.50
CA GLU A 65 -14.75 3.02 -5.17
C GLU A 65 -13.92 3.70 -4.07
N PHE A 66 -12.61 3.84 -4.28
CA PHE A 66 -11.74 4.62 -3.40
C PHE A 66 -12.19 6.08 -3.26
N PHE A 67 -12.49 6.73 -4.39
CA PHE A 67 -12.92 8.13 -4.39
C PHE A 67 -14.22 8.32 -3.62
N ASP A 68 -15.20 7.44 -3.84
CA ASP A 68 -16.49 7.51 -3.16
C ASP A 68 -16.33 7.33 -1.64
N ASN A 69 -15.51 6.37 -1.21
CA ASN A 69 -15.33 6.06 0.21
C ASN A 69 -14.46 7.08 0.97
N PHE A 70 -13.39 7.60 0.36
CA PHE A 70 -12.38 8.41 1.07
C PHE A 70 -12.35 9.88 0.69
N VAL A 71 -12.94 10.26 -0.45
CA VAL A 71 -12.95 11.66 -0.91
C VAL A 71 -14.34 12.26 -0.81
N LEU A 72 -15.37 11.56 -1.27
CA LEU A 72 -16.77 12.00 -1.12
C LEU A 72 -17.34 11.69 0.26
N GLY A 73 -16.95 10.55 0.85
CA GLY A 73 -17.28 10.22 2.22
C GLY A 73 -16.66 11.22 3.20
N GLN A 74 -17.45 12.16 3.74
CA GLN A 74 -16.99 13.20 4.67
C GLN A 74 -16.51 12.69 6.06
N GLY A 75 -16.40 11.37 6.25
CA GLY A 75 -15.95 10.78 7.49
C GLY A 75 -14.45 11.00 7.71
N GLY A 76 -14.07 11.51 8.89
CA GLY A 76 -12.73 11.30 9.44
C GLY A 76 -11.56 12.02 8.77
N LEU A 77 -11.77 13.21 8.16
CA LEU A 77 -10.67 14.07 7.65
C LEU A 77 -9.60 14.44 8.69
N ARG A 78 -9.84 14.15 9.98
CA ARG A 78 -8.89 14.33 11.09
C ARG A 78 -8.57 13.03 11.84
N ASP A 79 -9.14 11.90 11.43
CA ASP A 79 -8.80 10.61 12.02
C ASP A 79 -7.51 10.08 11.37
N PRO A 80 -6.38 10.04 12.11
CA PRO A 80 -5.12 9.59 11.54
C PRO A 80 -5.14 8.12 11.08
N VAL A 81 -6.01 7.27 11.63
CA VAL A 81 -6.14 5.87 11.21
C VAL A 81 -6.88 5.77 9.89
N LEU A 82 -7.99 6.51 9.74
CA LEU A 82 -8.72 6.53 8.47
C LEU A 82 -7.87 7.13 7.34
N LEU A 83 -7.13 8.20 7.62
CA LEU A 83 -6.22 8.83 6.66
C LEU A 83 -5.06 7.90 6.29
N GLU A 84 -4.52 7.12 7.23
CA GLU A 84 -3.53 6.09 6.93
C GLU A 84 -4.11 5.04 5.98
N ASN A 85 -5.31 4.54 6.27
CA ASN A 85 -5.96 3.53 5.45
C ASN A 85 -6.25 4.05 4.03
N ALA A 86 -6.68 5.31 3.90
CA ALA A 86 -6.85 5.96 2.59
C ALA A 86 -5.51 6.03 1.83
N GLY A 87 -4.42 6.42 2.51
CA GLY A 87 -3.07 6.43 1.94
C GLY A 87 -2.63 5.03 1.46
N ALA A 88 -2.87 4.00 2.26
CA ALA A 88 -2.51 2.62 1.97
C ALA A 88 -3.31 2.06 0.76
N GLN A 89 -4.62 2.30 0.71
CA GLN A 89 -5.47 1.92 -0.42
C GLN A 89 -5.05 2.63 -1.72
N SER A 90 -4.71 3.92 -1.63
CA SER A 90 -4.17 4.67 -2.76
C SER A 90 -2.83 4.08 -3.24
N LEU A 91 -1.93 3.71 -2.32
CA LEU A 91 -0.65 3.09 -2.68
C LEU A 91 -0.82 1.75 -3.41
N LEU A 92 -1.78 0.94 -2.96
CA LEU A 92 -2.15 -0.31 -3.62
C LEU A 92 -2.68 -0.06 -5.04
N LEU A 93 -3.67 0.82 -5.19
CA LEU A 93 -4.34 1.03 -6.47
C LEU A 93 -3.51 1.84 -7.47
N ALA A 94 -2.91 2.95 -7.03
CA ALA A 94 -2.12 3.85 -7.87
C ALA A 94 -0.65 3.43 -8.02
N GLY A 95 -0.17 2.50 -7.17
CA GLY A 95 1.18 1.92 -7.24
C GLY A 95 1.16 0.46 -7.70
N PHE A 96 0.81 -0.46 -6.81
CA PHE A 96 0.91 -1.90 -7.10
C PHE A 96 0.00 -2.36 -8.26
N PHE A 97 -1.23 -1.83 -8.35
CA PHE A 97 -2.18 -2.10 -9.43
C PHE A 97 -2.24 -0.99 -10.49
N GLN A 98 -1.21 -0.16 -10.58
CA GLN A 98 -1.19 1.02 -11.45
C GLN A 98 -1.46 0.66 -12.91
N ASP A 99 -0.93 -0.46 -13.41
CA ASP A 99 -1.09 -0.87 -14.80
C ASP A 99 -2.53 -1.21 -15.16
N GLN A 100 -3.31 -1.74 -14.21
CA GLN A 100 -4.74 -1.98 -14.36
C GLN A 100 -5.53 -0.67 -14.26
N MET A 101 -5.17 0.19 -13.29
CA MET A 101 -5.93 1.40 -12.99
C MET A 101 -5.78 2.50 -14.05
N ARG A 102 -4.60 2.63 -14.66
CA ARG A 102 -4.28 3.69 -15.65
C ARG A 102 -5.17 3.67 -16.89
N TYR A 103 -5.88 2.56 -17.15
CA TYR A 103 -6.76 2.45 -18.31
C TYR A 103 -8.01 3.34 -18.17
N ARG A 104 -8.50 3.56 -16.95
CA ARG A 104 -9.75 4.29 -16.69
C ARG A 104 -9.60 5.52 -15.81
N HIS A 105 -8.41 5.75 -15.25
CA HIS A 105 -8.20 6.75 -14.19
C HIS A 105 -6.88 7.49 -14.35
N ASP A 106 -6.86 8.76 -13.92
CA ASP A 106 -5.62 9.52 -13.76
C ASP A 106 -4.87 9.07 -12.49
N VAL A 107 -4.07 8.02 -12.63
CA VAL A 107 -3.26 7.47 -11.54
C VAL A 107 -2.27 8.47 -10.93
N ARG A 108 -1.87 9.53 -11.65
CA ARG A 108 -0.96 10.55 -11.09
C ARG A 108 -1.72 11.44 -10.11
N TRP A 109 -2.93 11.85 -10.47
CA TRP A 109 -3.79 12.62 -9.58
C TRP A 109 -4.15 11.83 -8.32
N TYR A 110 -4.54 10.56 -8.46
CA TYR A 110 -4.78 9.68 -7.30
C TYR A 110 -3.53 9.43 -6.47
N GLY A 111 -2.34 9.42 -7.09
CA GLY A 111 -1.07 9.37 -6.36
C GLY A 111 -0.82 10.62 -5.51
N GLY A 112 -1.18 11.80 -6.02
CA GLY A 112 -1.15 13.05 -5.25
C GLY A 112 -2.11 13.05 -4.05
N LEU A 113 -3.29 12.46 -4.22
CA LEU A 113 -4.23 12.24 -3.11
C LEU A 113 -3.65 11.30 -2.05
N GLY A 114 -3.09 10.16 -2.44
CA GLY A 114 -2.45 9.21 -1.52
C GLY A 114 -1.38 9.84 -0.64
N GLY A 115 -0.49 10.63 -1.24
CA GLY A 115 0.52 11.40 -0.50
C GLY A 115 -0.09 12.41 0.47
N SER A 116 -1.22 13.03 0.11
CA SER A 116 -1.93 14.00 0.95
C SER A 116 -2.62 13.33 2.15
N PHE A 117 -3.16 12.12 1.98
CA PHE A 117 -3.71 11.33 3.08
C PHE A 117 -2.65 10.98 4.12
N TYR A 118 -1.46 10.52 3.71
CA TYR A 118 -0.33 10.31 4.63
C TYR A 118 0.14 11.61 5.31
N ARG A 119 0.10 12.75 4.60
CA ARG A 119 0.38 14.06 5.22
C ARG A 119 -0.62 14.36 6.32
N GLY A 120 -1.92 14.16 6.06
CA GLY A 120 -2.98 14.30 7.05
C GLY A 120 -2.77 13.37 8.25
N ALA A 121 -2.53 12.08 8.02
CA ALA A 121 -2.25 11.10 9.06
C ALA A 121 -1.06 11.53 9.93
N SER A 122 0.00 12.06 9.33
CA SER A 122 1.14 12.63 10.05
C SER A 122 0.75 13.84 10.93
N LEU A 123 -0.08 14.75 10.41
CA LEU A 123 -0.51 15.95 11.13
C LEU A 123 -1.35 15.61 12.37
N TYR A 124 -2.28 14.66 12.24
CA TYR A 124 -3.23 14.31 13.29
C TYR A 124 -2.77 13.17 14.21
N SER A 125 -1.68 12.47 13.89
CA SER A 125 -1.13 11.44 14.75
C SER A 125 -0.54 12.02 16.04
N LYS A 126 -0.91 11.43 17.19
CA LYS A 126 -0.33 11.73 18.50
C LYS A 126 1.02 11.03 18.73
N ASP A 127 1.32 9.97 18.00
CA ASP A 127 2.57 9.22 18.10
C ASP A 127 3.66 9.85 17.23
N LYS A 128 4.76 10.27 17.86
CA LYS A 128 5.92 10.90 17.21
C LYS A 128 6.59 10.00 16.16
N LYS A 129 6.63 8.68 16.39
CA LYS A 129 7.20 7.71 15.45
C LYS A 129 6.34 7.63 14.19
N ARG A 130 5.03 7.39 14.34
CA ARG A 130 4.06 7.36 13.23
C ARG A 130 4.00 8.68 12.48
N LYS A 131 4.00 9.82 13.18
CA LYS A 131 4.09 11.15 12.58
C LYS A 131 5.31 11.30 11.67
N THR A 132 6.47 10.84 12.12
CA THR A 132 7.71 10.90 11.32
C THR A 132 7.66 9.97 10.12
N LEU A 133 7.19 8.74 10.32
CA LEU A 133 7.02 7.75 9.26
C LEU A 133 6.08 8.26 8.16
N PHE A 134 4.86 8.66 8.51
CA PHE A 134 3.87 9.13 7.52
C PHE A 134 4.30 10.41 6.80
N ARG A 135 5.03 11.30 7.46
CA ARG A 135 5.61 12.48 6.80
C ARG A 135 6.63 12.08 5.73
N ARG A 136 7.45 11.06 5.98
CA ARG A 136 8.42 10.56 5.02
C ARG A 136 7.72 9.85 3.86
N ILE A 137 6.80 8.93 4.16
CA ILE A 137 6.00 8.24 3.15
C ILE A 137 5.25 9.23 2.26
N SER A 138 4.62 10.25 2.84
CA SER A 138 3.93 11.31 2.07
C SER A 138 4.86 12.00 1.06
N ARG A 139 6.10 12.34 1.47
CA ARG A 139 7.09 12.97 0.59
C ARG A 139 7.63 12.02 -0.47
N ASN A 140 7.86 10.77 -0.08
CA ASN A 140 8.40 9.71 -0.93
C ASN A 140 7.30 8.95 -1.67
N PHE A 141 6.04 9.38 -1.59
CA PHE A 141 4.91 8.65 -2.15
C PHE A 141 5.06 8.37 -3.65
N PRO A 142 5.53 9.32 -4.49
CA PRO A 142 5.79 9.03 -5.90
C PRO A 142 6.83 7.93 -6.10
N VAL A 143 7.89 7.90 -5.29
CA VAL A 143 8.91 6.83 -5.32
C VAL A 143 8.25 5.50 -5.01
N TRP A 144 7.47 5.44 -3.93
CA TRP A 144 6.76 4.22 -3.53
C TRP A 144 5.77 3.73 -4.57
N THR A 145 5.02 4.61 -5.24
CA THR A 145 4.12 4.18 -6.33
C THR A 145 4.86 3.53 -7.48
N VAL A 146 6.02 4.08 -7.87
CA VAL A 146 6.87 3.50 -8.94
C VAL A 146 7.46 2.17 -8.50
N THR A 147 8.02 2.10 -7.29
CA THR A 147 8.59 0.87 -6.73
C THR A 147 7.54 -0.24 -6.63
N CYS A 148 6.35 0.04 -6.11
CA CYS A 148 5.26 -0.95 -6.05
C CYS A 148 4.79 -1.39 -7.44
N ARG A 149 4.74 -0.50 -8.43
CA ARG A 149 4.41 -0.87 -9.80
C ARG A 149 5.48 -1.80 -10.39
N ASN A 150 6.75 -1.46 -10.22
CA ASN A 150 7.85 -2.26 -10.75
C ASN A 150 7.86 -3.66 -10.11
N LEU A 151 7.72 -3.73 -8.79
CA LEU A 151 7.52 -4.99 -8.08
C LEU A 151 6.35 -5.80 -8.66
N SER A 152 5.18 -5.17 -8.84
CA SER A 152 4.01 -5.82 -9.42
C SER A 152 4.27 -6.36 -10.83
N ARG A 153 5.08 -5.66 -11.64
CA ARG A 153 5.51 -6.15 -12.96
C ARG A 153 6.48 -7.31 -12.85
N SER A 154 7.51 -7.18 -12.03
CA SER A 154 8.50 -8.23 -11.77
C SER A 154 7.81 -9.53 -11.30
N LEU A 155 6.86 -9.44 -10.36
CA LEU A 155 6.08 -10.59 -9.92
C LEU A 155 5.21 -11.21 -11.02
N ARG A 156 4.75 -10.43 -12.01
CA ARG A 156 3.99 -10.94 -13.15
C ARG A 156 4.88 -11.56 -14.23
N GLU A 157 6.07 -11.02 -14.42
CA GLU A 157 7.05 -11.52 -15.39
C GLU A 157 7.73 -12.79 -14.87
N ASN A 158 7.99 -12.85 -13.56
CA ASN A 158 8.61 -13.98 -12.86
C ASN A 158 7.60 -14.98 -12.30
N ARG A 159 6.37 -15.05 -12.83
CA ARG A 159 5.28 -15.94 -12.34
C ARG A 159 5.66 -17.42 -12.22
N PHE A 160 6.69 -17.86 -12.95
CA PHE A 160 7.19 -19.24 -12.94
C PHE A 160 8.34 -19.49 -11.95
N LEU A 161 8.71 -18.51 -11.13
CA LEU A 161 9.77 -18.63 -10.10
C LEU A 161 9.23 -18.72 -8.66
N LEU A 162 7.90 -18.78 -8.47
CA LEU A 162 7.31 -19.24 -7.21
C LEU A 162 7.58 -20.75 -7.08
N LYS A 163 8.79 -21.10 -6.63
CA LYS A 163 9.18 -22.47 -6.26
C LYS A 163 8.69 -22.80 -4.85
#